data_AF-J2W6B9-F1
#
_entry.id   AF-J2W6B9-F1
#
_cell.length_a   1.000
_cell.length_b   1.000
_cell.length_c   1.000
_cell.angle_alpha   90.00
_cell.angle_beta   90.00
_cell.angle_gamma   90.00
#
_symmetry.space_group_name_H-M   'P 1'
#
loop_
_entity.id
_entity.type
_entity.pdbx_description
1 polymer ?
#
loop_
_entity_poly.entity_id
_entity_poly.type
_entity_poly.pdbx_seq_one_letter_code
_entity_poly.pdbx_strand_id
1 'polypeptide(L)'
;RSQRLPAPARVAVLPTGHRLAEKEVLEPRDFEGETFISLSAGSSSRHVVDQVFHRHDVRRVLRVETTLSEIMCGMVSSGLGVAICDPFTAQEFSTRGVVVRRFLPRIDFEFSAVFPAQRSPSPVALDLVETMRKALAEFDDLPEAAS
;
A
#
# COMPACT_ATOMS: atom_id res chain seq x y z
N ARG A 1 13.22 6.78 -22.21
CA ARG A 1 12.06 7.64 -21.83
C ARG A 1 11.21 6.88 -20.82
N SER A 2 10.70 7.54 -19.77
CA SER A 2 9.74 6.94 -18.83
C SER A 2 8.32 7.42 -19.13
N GLN A 3 7.33 6.55 -18.94
CA GLN A 3 5.91 6.84 -19.01
C GLN A 3 5.24 6.41 -17.71
N ARG A 4 4.60 7.35 -17.01
CA ARG A 4 3.85 7.04 -15.80
C ARG A 4 2.59 6.22 -16.10
N LEU A 5 2.32 5.27 -15.22
CA LEU A 5 1.11 4.47 -15.19
C LEU A 5 0.22 4.97 -14.03
N PRO A 6 -1.05 4.53 -13.95
CA PRO A 6 -1.88 4.76 -12.77
C PRO A 6 -1.15 4.28 -11.52
N ALA A 7 -1.36 4.98 -10.41
CA ALA A 7 -0.64 4.75 -9.17
C ALA A 7 -1.63 4.51 -8.04
N PRO A 8 -2.15 3.28 -7.90
CA PRO A 8 -3.13 2.93 -6.87
C PRO A 8 -2.69 3.35 -5.47
N ALA A 9 -3.64 3.72 -4.63
CA ALA A 9 -3.35 4.13 -3.26
C ALA A 9 -2.89 2.94 -2.41
N ARG A 10 -1.85 3.15 -1.60
CA ARG A 10 -1.61 2.27 -0.45
C ARG A 10 -2.77 2.34 0.53
N VAL A 11 -2.98 1.24 1.23
CA VAL A 11 -4.08 1.03 2.17
C VAL A 11 -3.56 0.66 3.54
N ALA A 12 -4.39 0.88 4.55
CA ALA A 12 -4.15 0.34 5.88
C ALA A 12 -4.60 -1.12 5.92
N VAL A 13 -3.79 -1.97 6.56
CA VAL A 13 -4.09 -3.37 6.82
C VAL A 13 -4.08 -3.63 8.32
N LEU A 14 -5.16 -4.24 8.79
CA LEU A 14 -5.43 -4.51 10.21
C LEU A 14 -5.78 -5.99 10.41
N PRO A 15 -5.51 -6.61 11.56
CA PRO A 15 -6.07 -7.93 11.86
C PRO A 15 -7.61 -7.85 11.95
N THR A 16 -8.29 -8.95 11.61
CA THR A 16 -9.73 -9.08 11.89
C THR A 16 -10.02 -8.86 13.37
N GLY A 17 -11.02 -8.03 13.68
CA GLY A 17 -11.40 -7.69 15.05
C GLY A 17 -10.57 -6.56 15.69
N HIS A 18 -9.62 -5.96 14.97
CA HIS A 18 -8.89 -4.79 15.45
C HIS A 18 -9.84 -3.59 15.63
N ARG A 19 -9.70 -2.82 16.72
CA ARG A 19 -10.54 -1.64 17.02
C ARG A 19 -10.59 -0.62 15.86
N LEU A 20 -9.46 -0.39 15.19
CA LEU A 20 -9.41 0.54 14.05
C LEU A 20 -10.19 0.06 12.82
N ALA A 21 -10.57 -1.23 12.75
CA ALA A 21 -11.33 -1.78 11.63
C ALA A 21 -12.77 -1.23 11.58
N GLU A 22 -13.27 -0.65 12.67
CA GLU A 22 -14.58 0.00 12.73
C GLU A 22 -14.63 1.29 11.90
N LYS A 23 -13.48 1.90 11.62
CA LYS A 23 -13.39 3.09 10.76
C LYS A 23 -13.24 2.68 9.31
N GLU A 24 -13.96 3.33 8.42
CA GLU A 24 -13.84 3.13 6.97
C GLU A 24 -12.56 3.77 6.39
N VAL A 25 -12.20 4.92 6.94
CA VAL A 25 -11.02 5.71 6.58
C VAL A 25 -10.18 5.93 7.81
N LEU A 26 -8.89 5.63 7.70
CA LEU A 26 -7.89 5.85 8.73
C LEU A 26 -6.98 6.99 8.35
N GLU A 27 -6.55 7.73 9.36
CA GLU A 27 -5.57 8.80 9.24
C GLU A 27 -4.32 8.53 10.09
N PRO A 28 -3.19 9.21 9.86
CA PRO A 28 -1.97 8.99 10.63
C PRO A 28 -2.20 8.89 12.13
N ARG A 29 -3.01 9.79 12.71
CA ARG A 29 -3.25 9.86 14.15
C ARG A 29 -3.92 8.62 14.74
N ASP A 30 -4.62 7.84 13.92
CA ASP A 30 -5.22 6.57 14.37
C ASP A 30 -4.17 5.53 14.77
N PHE A 31 -2.93 5.67 14.28
CA PHE A 31 -1.83 4.75 14.53
C PHE A 31 -0.90 5.21 15.67
N GLU A 32 -1.25 6.29 16.38
CA GLU A 32 -0.47 6.75 17.53
C GLU A 32 -0.40 5.66 18.60
N GLY A 33 0.82 5.26 18.98
CA GLY A 33 1.06 4.21 19.96
C GLY A 33 0.74 2.78 19.48
N GLU A 34 0.23 2.59 18.26
CA GLU A 34 -0.05 1.26 17.72
C GLU A 34 1.23 0.50 17.40
N THR A 35 1.19 -0.82 17.58
CA THR A 35 2.28 -1.70 17.11
C THR A 35 2.25 -1.75 15.60
N PHE A 36 3.28 -1.19 14.98
CA PHE A 36 3.34 -1.04 13.54
C PHE A 36 4.40 -1.96 12.95
N ILE A 37 3.96 -2.77 11.99
CA ILE A 37 4.80 -3.67 11.21
C ILE A 37 5.26 -2.89 9.98
N SER A 38 6.56 -2.73 9.83
CA SER A 38 7.13 -1.91 8.77
C SER A 38 7.93 -2.73 7.78
N LEU A 39 8.05 -2.22 6.55
CA LEU A 39 9.10 -2.71 5.66
C LEU A 39 10.49 -2.31 6.21
N SER A 40 11.56 -2.98 5.79
CA SER A 40 12.93 -2.65 6.24
C SER A 40 13.32 -1.21 5.90
N ALA A 41 14.18 -0.61 6.74
CA ALA A 41 14.58 0.81 6.69
C ALA A 41 15.15 1.28 5.34
N GLY A 42 15.77 0.39 4.59
CA GLY A 42 16.32 0.69 3.27
C GLY A 42 15.29 0.74 2.12
N SER A 43 14.02 0.39 2.37
CA SER A 43 12.99 0.38 1.33
C SER A 43 12.45 1.80 1.07
N SER A 44 12.30 2.15 -0.21
CA SER A 44 11.64 3.39 -0.63
C SER A 44 10.20 3.47 -0.13
N SER A 45 9.51 2.33 -0.09
CA SER A 45 8.13 2.23 0.42
C SER A 45 8.04 2.63 1.90
N ARG A 46 8.93 2.12 2.76
CA ARG A 46 9.00 2.58 4.16
C ARG A 46 9.28 4.07 4.24
N HIS A 47 10.23 4.59 3.47
CA HIS A 47 10.58 6.00 3.53
C HIS A 47 9.38 6.91 3.27
N VAL A 48 8.56 6.60 2.26
CA VAL A 48 7.35 7.37 1.94
C VAL A 48 6.33 7.30 3.08
N VAL A 49 6.11 6.11 3.65
CA VAL A 49 5.19 5.93 4.79
C VAL A 49 5.69 6.68 6.03
N ASP A 50 6.99 6.58 6.34
CA ASP A 50 7.62 7.26 7.47
C ASP A 50 7.52 8.78 7.34
N GLN A 51 7.69 9.33 6.14
CA GLN A 51 7.50 10.76 5.90
C GLN A 51 6.06 11.21 6.22
N VAL A 52 5.05 10.42 5.87
CA VAL A 52 3.65 10.76 6.16
C VAL A 52 3.42 10.80 7.67
N PHE A 53 3.80 9.75 8.41
CA PHE A 53 3.64 9.77 9.86
C PHE A 53 4.45 10.88 10.54
N HIS A 54 5.67 11.15 10.06
CA HIS A 54 6.51 12.23 10.58
C HIS A 54 5.89 13.62 10.38
N ARG A 55 5.34 13.91 9.20
CA ARG A 55 4.67 15.21 8.91
C ARG A 55 3.46 15.47 9.80
N HIS A 56 2.82 14.41 10.29
CA HIS A 56 1.66 14.50 11.18
C HIS A 56 2.02 14.37 12.68
N ASP A 57 3.32 14.33 13.01
CA ASP A 57 3.87 14.15 14.37
C ASP A 57 3.32 12.90 15.08
N VAL A 58 3.16 11.80 14.33
CA VAL A 58 2.65 10.53 14.87
C VAL A 58 3.77 9.57 15.18
N ARG A 59 3.74 9.00 16.37
CA ARG A 59 4.71 8.01 16.85
C ARG A 59 4.10 6.61 16.84
N ARG A 60 4.59 5.80 15.91
CA ARG A 60 4.27 4.37 15.82
C ARG A 60 5.28 3.54 16.61
N VAL A 61 4.84 2.41 17.17
CA VAL A 61 5.71 1.46 17.85
C VAL A 61 6.28 0.46 16.83
N LEU A 62 7.46 0.76 16.28
CA LEU A 62 8.14 -0.05 15.24
C LEU A 62 8.84 -1.28 15.86
N ARG A 63 8.08 -2.32 16.21
CA ARG A 63 8.60 -3.56 16.83
C ARG A 63 9.08 -4.62 15.86
N VAL A 64 8.51 -4.65 14.66
CA VAL A 64 8.71 -5.74 13.70
C VAL A 64 8.96 -5.14 12.32
N GLU A 65 9.96 -5.66 11.62
CA GLU A 65 10.21 -5.31 10.24
C GLU A 65 10.44 -6.53 9.36
N THR A 66 10.12 -6.38 8.06
CA THR A 66 10.34 -7.40 7.03
C THR A 66 10.66 -6.75 5.69
N THR A 67 11.22 -7.49 4.75
CA THR A 67 11.54 -6.98 3.41
C THR A 67 10.40 -7.14 2.41
N LEU A 68 9.37 -7.93 2.72
CA LEU A 68 8.30 -8.31 1.78
C LEU A 68 6.90 -7.96 2.33
N SER A 69 6.07 -7.32 1.49
CA SER A 69 4.67 -7.00 1.82
C SER A 69 3.84 -8.23 2.19
N GLU A 70 4.07 -9.37 1.53
CA GLU A 70 3.34 -10.62 1.81
C GLU A 70 3.59 -11.11 3.24
N ILE A 71 4.86 -11.10 3.68
CA ILE A 71 5.22 -11.47 5.05
C ILE A 71 4.65 -10.45 6.04
N MET A 72 4.66 -9.15 5.69
CA MET A 72 4.05 -8.10 6.49
C MET A 72 2.56 -8.36 6.71
N CYS A 73 1.79 -8.63 5.66
CA CYS A 73 0.37 -8.97 5.75
C CYS A 73 0.14 -10.28 6.52
N GLY A 74 0.98 -11.30 6.38
CA GLY A 74 0.89 -12.53 7.17
C GLY A 74 1.15 -12.32 8.67
N MET A 75 2.00 -11.37 9.04
CA MET A 75 2.19 -10.98 10.44
C MET A 75 0.99 -10.17 10.96
N VAL A 76 0.42 -9.28 10.14
CA VAL A 76 -0.83 -8.56 10.46
C VAL A 76 -1.97 -9.55 10.68
N SER A 77 -2.19 -10.51 9.79
CA SER A 77 -3.25 -11.53 9.94
C SER A 77 -3.07 -12.38 11.20
N SER A 78 -1.83 -12.53 11.66
CA SER A 78 -1.49 -13.24 12.90
C SER A 78 -1.62 -12.37 14.17
N GLY A 79 -2.04 -11.10 14.03
CA GLY A 79 -2.30 -10.20 15.15
C GLY A 79 -1.07 -9.50 15.73
N LEU A 80 0.08 -9.51 15.04
CA LEU A 80 1.31 -8.90 15.56
C LEU A 80 1.30 -7.36 15.53
N GLY A 81 0.37 -6.75 14.79
CA GLY A 81 0.25 -5.31 14.66
C GLY A 81 -0.51 -4.90 13.41
N VAL A 82 -0.33 -3.64 13.02
CA VAL A 82 -0.97 -3.00 11.86
C VAL A 82 0.08 -2.49 10.86
N ALA A 83 -0.29 -2.26 9.61
CA ALA A 83 0.63 -1.74 8.60
C ALA A 83 -0.04 -0.88 7.52
N ILE A 84 0.79 -0.22 6.71
CA ILE A 84 0.39 0.39 5.43
C ILE A 84 1.00 -0.44 4.30
N CYS A 85 0.18 -0.93 3.38
CA CYS A 85 0.55 -1.90 2.37
C CYS A 85 0.16 -1.43 0.95
N ASP A 86 0.78 -2.01 -0.07
CA ASP A 86 0.30 -1.88 -1.44
C ASP A 86 -1.08 -2.56 -1.60
N PRO A 87 -1.96 -2.03 -2.46
CA PRO A 87 -3.34 -2.48 -2.53
C PRO A 87 -3.48 -3.91 -3.08
N PHE A 88 -2.51 -4.37 -3.89
CA PHE A 88 -2.53 -5.71 -4.48
C PHE A 88 -2.33 -6.78 -3.42
N THR A 89 -1.28 -6.64 -2.60
CA THR A 89 -0.99 -7.59 -1.51
C THR A 89 -2.06 -7.50 -0.42
N ALA A 90 -2.57 -6.31 -0.13
CA ALA A 90 -3.67 -6.14 0.83
C ALA A 90 -4.95 -6.85 0.37
N GLN A 91 -5.32 -6.73 -0.92
CA GLN A 91 -6.50 -7.41 -1.47
C GLN A 91 -6.37 -8.92 -1.38
N GLU A 92 -5.21 -9.49 -1.70
CA GLU A 92 -4.95 -10.94 -1.60
C GLU A 92 -5.15 -11.47 -0.17
N PHE A 93 -4.84 -10.66 0.85
CA PHE A 93 -5.00 -11.02 2.26
C PHE A 93 -6.37 -10.66 2.87
N SER A 94 -7.24 -9.96 2.13
CA SER A 94 -8.58 -9.57 2.63
C SER A 94 -9.44 -10.77 3.04
N THR A 95 -9.19 -11.94 2.44
CA THR A 95 -9.86 -13.22 2.78
C THR A 95 -9.08 -14.07 3.78
N ARG A 96 -7.93 -13.60 4.27
CA ARG A 96 -6.97 -14.35 5.10
C ARG A 96 -6.74 -13.71 6.48
N GLY A 97 -7.78 -13.12 7.06
CA GLY A 97 -7.73 -12.56 8.42
C GLY A 97 -7.20 -11.13 8.52
N VAL A 98 -7.19 -10.40 7.39
CA VAL A 98 -6.87 -8.97 7.34
C VAL A 98 -8.11 -8.17 6.92
N VAL A 99 -8.32 -7.03 7.58
CA VAL A 99 -9.26 -5.99 7.18
C VAL A 99 -8.50 -4.87 6.49
N VAL A 100 -8.94 -4.51 5.28
CA VAL A 100 -8.37 -3.43 4.49
C VAL A 100 -9.19 -2.15 4.70
N ARG A 101 -8.51 -1.03 4.96
CA ARG A 101 -9.13 0.30 5.11
C ARG A 101 -8.40 1.35 4.30
N ARG A 102 -9.17 2.34 3.83
CA ARG A 102 -8.61 3.49 3.15
C ARG A 102 -7.71 4.26 4.13
N PHE A 103 -6.60 4.78 3.63
CA PHE A 103 -5.71 5.63 4.42
C PHE A 103 -5.61 7.02 3.79
N LEU A 104 -5.79 8.06 4.59
CA LEU A 104 -5.62 9.46 4.21
C LEU A 104 -4.61 10.15 5.13
N PRO A 105 -3.63 10.92 4.62
CA PRO A 105 -3.50 11.36 3.24
C PRO A 105 -3.10 10.22 2.30
N ARG A 106 -3.55 10.30 1.04
CA ARG A 106 -3.30 9.28 0.02
C ARG A 106 -1.80 9.11 -0.20
N ILE A 107 -1.35 7.85 -0.25
CA ILE A 107 0.04 7.49 -0.54
C ILE A 107 0.10 6.63 -1.81
N ASP A 108 0.57 7.20 -2.91
CA ASP A 108 0.58 6.54 -4.22
C ASP A 108 1.61 5.42 -4.32
N PHE A 109 1.18 4.24 -4.73
CA PHE A 109 2.06 3.16 -5.13
C PHE A 109 2.42 3.31 -6.62
N GLU A 110 3.52 4.00 -6.89
CA GLU A 110 3.88 4.47 -8.23
C GLU A 110 4.36 3.35 -9.17
N PHE A 111 3.82 3.35 -10.40
CA PHE A 111 4.30 2.52 -11.50
C PHE A 111 4.74 3.38 -12.69
N SER A 112 5.75 2.88 -13.42
CA SER A 112 6.21 3.52 -14.66
C SER A 112 6.76 2.48 -15.63
N ALA A 113 6.44 2.67 -16.91
CA ALA A 113 7.08 1.95 -18.01
C ALA A 113 8.34 2.70 -18.44
N VAL A 114 9.48 2.00 -18.50
CA VAL A 114 10.77 2.57 -18.87
C VAL A 114 11.24 1.98 -20.20
N PHE A 115 11.53 2.86 -21.15
CA PHE A 115 11.98 2.48 -22.49
C PHE A 115 13.41 2.98 -22.77
N PRO A 116 14.21 2.23 -23.55
CA PRO A 116 15.51 2.69 -24.04
C PRO A 116 15.42 4.06 -24.73
N ALA A 117 16.41 4.92 -24.54
CA ALA A 117 16.38 6.27 -25.10
C ALA A 117 16.53 6.29 -26.64
N GLN A 118 17.23 5.31 -27.21
CA GLN A 118 17.60 5.28 -28.63
C GLN A 118 16.77 4.32 -29.49
N ARG A 119 15.72 3.73 -28.93
CA ARG A 119 14.87 2.77 -29.66
C ARG A 119 13.41 3.05 -29.37
N SER A 120 12.62 3.15 -30.44
CA SER A 120 11.16 3.20 -30.32
C SER A 120 10.64 1.89 -29.71
N PRO A 121 9.68 1.96 -28.77
CA PRO A 121 9.02 0.76 -28.25
C PRO A 121 8.39 -0.05 -29.38
N SER A 122 8.42 -1.39 -29.28
CA SER A 122 7.67 -2.24 -30.20
C SER A 122 6.16 -2.10 -29.95
N PRO A 123 5.32 -2.41 -30.94
CA PRO A 123 3.87 -2.44 -30.74
C PRO A 123 3.44 -3.32 -29.56
N VAL A 124 3.99 -4.53 -29.44
CA VAL A 124 3.70 -5.46 -28.33
C VAL A 124 4.08 -4.87 -26.95
N ALA A 125 5.17 -4.09 -26.88
CA ALA A 125 5.54 -3.43 -25.63
C ALA A 125 4.55 -2.31 -25.25
N LEU A 126 4.01 -1.60 -26.24
CA LEU A 126 2.96 -0.61 -26.01
C LEU A 126 1.64 -1.27 -25.58
N ASP A 127 1.28 -2.40 -26.19
CA ASP A 127 0.10 -3.19 -25.81
C ASP A 127 0.19 -3.69 -24.36
N LEU A 128 1.38 -4.14 -23.93
CA LEU A 128 1.62 -4.51 -22.54
C LEU A 128 1.42 -3.32 -21.60
N VAL A 129 1.97 -2.15 -21.94
CA VAL A 129 1.83 -0.93 -21.13
C VAL A 129 0.37 -0.49 -21.02
N GLU A 130 -0.40 -0.62 -22.09
CA GLU A 130 -1.83 -0.31 -22.06
C GLU A 130 -2.63 -1.34 -21.26
N THR A 131 -2.27 -2.62 -21.35
CA THR A 131 -2.87 -3.67 -20.52
C THR A 131 -2.59 -3.42 -19.04
N MET A 132 -1.34 -3.11 -18.69
CA MET A 132 -0.96 -2.75 -17.32
C MET A 132 -1.69 -1.48 -16.83
N ARG A 133 -1.86 -0.47 -17.70
CA ARG A 133 -2.61 0.75 -17.36
C ARG A 133 -4.04 0.43 -16.95
N LYS A 134 -4.73 -0.43 -17.71
CA LYS A 134 -6.10 -0.85 -17.41
C LYS A 134 -6.16 -1.64 -16.10
N ALA A 135 -5.29 -2.64 -15.95
CA ALA A 135 -5.24 -3.45 -14.73
C ALA A 135 -4.95 -2.61 -13.48
N LEU A 136 -4.04 -1.64 -13.56
CA LEU A 136 -3.73 -0.75 -12.44
C LEU A 136 -4.88 0.20 -12.11
N ALA A 137 -5.65 0.65 -13.10
CA ALA A 137 -6.80 1.53 -12.87
C ALA A 137 -7.90 0.84 -12.04
N GLU A 138 -8.07 -0.48 -12.17
CA GLU A 138 -9.03 -1.26 -11.38
C GLU A 138 -8.74 -1.22 -9.86
N PHE A 139 -7.50 -0.97 -9.45
CA PHE A 139 -7.11 -0.84 -8.05
C PHE A 139 -7.20 0.59 -7.50
N ASP A 140 -7.45 1.57 -8.36
CA ASP A 140 -7.67 2.95 -7.92
C ASP A 140 -9.08 3.13 -7.34
N ASP A 141 -10.03 2.32 -7.83
CA ASP A 141 -11.42 2.23 -7.39
C ASP A 141 -11.60 1.16 -6.30
N LEU A 142 -10.82 1.21 -5.22
CA LEU A 142 -11.22 0.48 -4.01
C LEU A 142 -12.61 1.01 -3.61
N PRO A 143 -13.63 0.14 -3.49
CA PRO A 143 -15.01 0.57 -3.40
C PRO A 143 -15.19 1.59 -2.29
N GLU A 144 -15.86 2.72 -2.60
CA GLU A 144 -16.49 3.54 -1.57
C GLU A 144 -17.25 2.60 -0.66
N ALA A 145 -16.99 2.70 0.65
CA ALA A 145 -17.64 1.85 1.63
C ALA A 145 -19.15 1.86 1.36
N ALA A 146 -19.73 0.68 1.10
CA ALA A 146 -21.16 0.55 1.00
C ALA A 146 -21.76 1.01 2.34
N SER A 147 -22.62 2.01 2.26
CA SER A 147 -23.32 2.68 3.37
C SER A 147 -24.03 1.73 4.34
#